data_AF-A0A1J5PIZ3-F1
#
_entry.id   AF-A0A1J5PIZ3-F1
#
_cell.length_a   1.000
_cell.length_b   1.000
_cell.length_c   1.000
_cell.angle_alpha   90.00
_cell.angle_beta   90.00
_cell.angle_gamma   90.00
#
_symmetry.space_group_name_H-M   'P 1'
#
loop_
_entity.id
_entity.type
_entity.pdbx_description
1 polymer ?
#
loop_
_entity_poly.entity_id
_entity_poly.type
_entity_poly.pdbx_seq_one_letter_code
_entity_poly.pdbx_strand_id
1 'polypeptide(L)'
;MLSVADVMAVATPPGLMLGRFANFVNAELWGRPSHMPWAVAFPGAAAQDCGPDWLTICTRHPSQIYEAGMEGLILGAILLFLAWRRDWLRAPGSLLRVFVAGYGLSRFIVEFFRQADAEFITPTNPFGNVVSFGSLGGFSMGQVLSIPMIFLGIGIVIWARKRRARPA
;
A
#
# COMPACT_ATOMS: atom_id res chain seq x y z
N MET A 1 -2.41 2.84 -26.39
CA MET A 1 -2.31 1.97 -25.20
C MET A 1 -1.81 2.72 -23.97
N LEU A 2 -0.64 3.36 -23.97
CA LEU A 2 -0.10 4.06 -22.79
C LEU A 2 -0.94 5.26 -22.29
N SER A 3 -1.61 6.00 -23.18
CA SER A 3 -2.53 7.08 -22.80
C SER A 3 -3.77 6.56 -22.07
N VAL A 4 -4.32 5.42 -22.47
CA VAL A 4 -5.43 4.76 -21.78
C VAL A 4 -4.99 4.32 -20.38
N ALA A 5 -3.79 3.75 -20.28
CA ALA A 5 -3.22 3.35 -18.98
C ALA A 5 -3.00 4.54 -18.04
N ASP A 6 -2.62 5.71 -18.55
CA ASP A 6 -2.53 6.95 -17.76
C ASP A 6 -3.89 7.40 -17.22
N VAL A 7 -4.95 7.30 -18.03
CA VAL A 7 -6.32 7.64 -17.59
C VAL A 7 -6.79 6.65 -16.52
N MET A 8 -6.55 5.35 -16.73
CA MET A 8 -6.86 4.32 -15.72
C MET A 8 -6.09 4.57 -14.43
N ALA A 9 -4.80 4.90 -14.51
CA ALA A 9 -3.97 5.20 -13.34
C ALA A 9 -4.52 6.36 -12.49
N VAL A 10 -5.11 7.38 -13.12
CA VAL A 10 -5.76 8.49 -12.40
C VAL A 10 -7.12 8.08 -11.81
N ALA A 11 -7.85 7.19 -12.48
CA ALA A 11 -9.17 6.72 -12.04
C ALA A 11 -9.14 5.67 -10.92
N THR A 12 -8.04 4.92 -10.78
CA THR A 12 -7.92 3.82 -9.80
C THR A 12 -7.94 4.28 -8.32
N PRO A 13 -7.23 5.34 -7.88
CA PRO A 13 -7.13 5.69 -6.46
C PRO A 13 -8.47 5.94 -5.75
N PRO A 14 -9.47 6.64 -6.33
CA PRO A 14 -10.79 6.72 -5.72
C PRO A 14 -11.45 5.36 -5.48
N GLY A 15 -11.31 4.42 -6.41
CA GLY A 15 -11.81 3.05 -6.26
C GLY A 15 -11.11 2.30 -5.13
N LEU A 16 -9.78 2.41 -5.03
CA LEU A 16 -9.01 1.85 -3.91
C LEU A 16 -9.48 2.45 -2.58
N MET A 17 -9.62 3.77 -2.49
CA MET A 17 -10.05 4.46 -1.29
C MET A 17 -11.40 3.95 -0.78
N LEU A 18 -12.39 3.88 -1.67
CA LEU A 18 -13.74 3.40 -1.33
C LEU A 18 -13.73 1.92 -0.94
N GLY A 19 -12.96 1.09 -1.63
CA GLY A 19 -12.77 -0.32 -1.27
C GLY A 19 -12.19 -0.47 0.14
N ARG A 20 -11.20 0.34 0.51
CA ARG A 20 -10.60 0.32 1.85
C ARG A 20 -11.55 0.84 2.93
N PHE A 21 -12.37 1.84 2.63
CA PHE A 21 -13.44 2.23 3.56
C PHE A 21 -14.47 1.12 3.74
N ALA A 22 -14.83 0.40 2.69
CA ALA A 22 -15.69 -0.77 2.81
C ALA A 22 -15.04 -1.86 3.71
N ASN A 23 -13.75 -2.14 3.53
CA ASN A 23 -13.03 -3.08 4.41
C ASN A 23 -13.05 -2.63 5.88
N PHE A 24 -12.90 -1.32 6.13
CA PHE A 24 -12.96 -0.78 7.49
C PHE A 24 -14.37 -0.96 8.12
N VAL A 25 -15.42 -0.63 7.37
CA VAL A 25 -16.82 -0.77 7.82
C VAL A 25 -17.20 -2.23 8.04
N ASN A 26 -16.74 -3.12 7.17
CA ASN A 26 -16.93 -4.57 7.30
C ASN A 26 -16.06 -5.19 8.39
N ALA A 27 -15.19 -4.40 9.02
CA ALA A 27 -14.21 -4.86 9.99
C ALA A 27 -13.39 -6.04 9.45
N GLU A 28 -12.75 -5.90 8.29
CA GLU A 28 -11.89 -6.93 7.68
C GLU A 28 -10.52 -6.36 7.28
N LEU A 29 -9.48 -7.21 7.18
CA LEU A 29 -8.10 -6.80 6.82
C LEU A 29 -7.49 -5.77 7.80
N TRP A 30 -7.79 -5.93 9.08
CA TRP A 30 -7.25 -5.11 10.15
C TRP A 30 -5.74 -5.33 10.36
N GLY A 31 -5.12 -4.37 11.04
CA GLY A 31 -3.69 -4.38 11.29
C GLY A 31 -3.29 -5.23 12.50
N ARG A 32 -2.00 -5.12 12.83
CA ARG A 32 -1.42 -5.77 14.01
C ARG A 32 -2.01 -5.19 15.31
N PRO A 33 -2.04 -5.98 16.40
CA PRO A 33 -2.41 -5.48 17.72
C PRO A 33 -1.56 -4.26 18.11
N SER A 34 -2.18 -3.26 18.72
CA SER A 34 -1.52 -1.99 19.02
C SER A 34 -2.21 -1.26 20.17
N HIS A 35 -1.41 -0.63 21.03
CA HIS A 35 -1.88 0.22 22.13
C HIS A 35 -1.90 1.72 21.77
N MET A 36 -1.69 2.07 20.50
CA MET A 36 -1.71 3.47 20.06
C MET A 36 -3.08 4.10 20.30
N PRO A 37 -3.17 5.41 20.61
CA PRO A 37 -4.43 6.05 21.00
C PRO A 37 -5.48 6.13 19.87
N TRP A 38 -5.08 5.89 18.62
CA TRP A 38 -5.97 5.80 17.45
C TRP A 38 -6.21 4.35 16.99
N ALA A 39 -5.77 3.36 17.77
CA ALA A 39 -6.09 1.96 17.50
C ALA A 39 -7.60 1.72 17.69
N VAL A 40 -8.15 0.81 16.89
CA VAL A 40 -9.59 0.54 16.85
C VAL A 40 -9.86 -0.87 17.37
N ALA A 41 -10.86 -1.01 18.23
CA ALA A 41 -11.41 -2.30 18.63
C ALA A 41 -12.37 -2.79 17.54
N PHE A 42 -11.91 -3.73 16.71
CA PHE A 42 -12.74 -4.32 15.67
C PHE A 42 -13.60 -5.46 16.25
N PRO A 43 -14.88 -5.58 15.85
CA PRO A 43 -15.74 -6.68 16.26
C PRO A 43 -15.27 -8.01 15.65
N GLY A 44 -15.57 -9.12 16.34
CA GLY A 44 -15.32 -10.48 15.86
C GLY A 44 -14.22 -11.22 16.61
N ALA A 45 -14.39 -12.53 16.77
CA ALA A 45 -13.48 -13.36 17.58
C ALA A 45 -12.03 -13.32 17.05
N ALA A 46 -11.84 -13.37 15.73
CA ALA A 46 -10.51 -13.30 15.11
C ALA A 46 -9.82 -11.94 15.32
N ALA A 47 -10.59 -10.84 15.36
CA ALA A 47 -10.04 -9.52 15.63
C ALA A 47 -9.69 -9.34 17.13
N GLN A 48 -10.36 -10.06 18.02
CA GLN A 48 -10.10 -10.01 19.46
C GLN A 48 -8.99 -10.97 19.93
N ASP A 49 -8.54 -11.88 19.06
CA ASP A 49 -7.42 -12.77 19.34
C ASP A 49 -6.07 -12.06 19.13
N CYS A 50 -5.52 -11.49 20.21
CA CYS A 50 -4.27 -10.71 20.18
C CYS A 50 -3.16 -11.32 21.05
N GLY A 51 -3.35 -12.57 21.47
CA GLY A 51 -2.41 -13.28 22.32
C GLY A 51 -2.58 -13.01 23.81
N PRO A 52 -1.77 -13.70 24.64
CA PRO A 52 -1.94 -13.76 26.10
C PRO A 52 -1.67 -12.43 26.83
N ASP A 53 -0.97 -11.50 26.18
CA ASP A 53 -0.61 -10.20 26.77
C ASP A 53 -1.79 -9.22 26.82
N TRP A 54 -2.87 -9.51 26.09
CA TRP A 54 -4.09 -8.69 26.05
C TRP A 54 -5.13 -9.19 27.06
N LEU A 55 -5.13 -8.59 28.25
CA LEU A 55 -6.10 -8.83 29.33
C LEU A 55 -7.40 -8.01 29.18
N THR A 56 -7.49 -7.16 28.15
CA THR A 56 -8.62 -6.25 27.87
C THR A 56 -9.01 -6.34 26.39
N ILE A 57 -10.06 -5.60 25.98
CA ILE A 57 -10.53 -5.56 24.58
C ILE A 57 -9.35 -5.27 23.65
N CYS A 58 -9.11 -6.14 22.67
CA CYS A 58 -8.01 -5.94 21.75
C CYS A 58 -8.27 -4.78 20.79
N THR A 59 -7.30 -3.86 20.74
CA THR A 59 -7.25 -2.80 19.74
C THR A 59 -6.15 -3.06 18.72
N ARG A 60 -6.43 -2.71 17.46
CA ARG A 60 -5.56 -2.97 16.32
C ARG A 60 -5.37 -1.72 15.48
N HIS A 61 -4.29 -1.68 14.73
CA HIS A 61 -4.11 -0.62 13.74
C HIS A 61 -5.22 -0.66 12.69
N PRO A 62 -5.89 0.47 12.38
CA PRO A 62 -6.83 0.56 11.28
C PRO A 62 -6.08 0.67 9.96
N SER A 63 -5.36 -0.38 9.56
CA SER A 63 -4.53 -0.42 8.35
C SER A 63 -5.32 -0.03 7.11
N GLN A 64 -6.60 -0.38 7.04
CA GLN A 64 -7.50 -0.01 5.94
C GLN A 64 -7.58 1.51 5.76
N ILE A 65 -7.62 2.29 6.85
CA ILE A 65 -7.62 3.76 6.80
C ILE A 65 -6.26 4.28 6.32
N TYR A 66 -5.17 3.64 6.71
CA TYR A 66 -3.84 3.99 6.20
C TYR A 66 -3.74 3.71 4.69
N GLU A 67 -4.25 2.56 4.22
CA GLU A 67 -4.31 2.21 2.79
C GLU A 67 -5.21 3.21 2.02
N ALA A 68 -6.39 3.54 2.56
CA ALA A 68 -7.29 4.54 1.98
C ALA A 68 -6.61 5.91 1.85
N GLY A 69 -5.88 6.33 2.88
CA GLY A 69 -5.14 7.58 2.90
C GLY A 69 -3.98 7.60 1.91
N MET A 70 -3.15 6.56 1.88
CA MET A 70 -1.94 6.52 1.06
C MET A 70 -2.22 6.15 -0.40
N GLU A 71 -2.85 5.00 -0.64
CA GLU A 71 -3.13 4.46 -1.98
C GLU A 71 -4.27 5.21 -2.68
N GLY A 72 -5.22 5.74 -1.89
CA GLY A 72 -6.38 6.46 -2.38
C GLY A 72 -6.18 7.97 -2.44
N LEU A 73 -6.21 8.62 -1.27
CA LEU A 73 -6.23 10.07 -1.17
C LEU A 73 -4.92 10.73 -1.63
N ILE A 74 -3.79 10.35 -1.04
CA ILE A 74 -2.48 10.96 -1.32
C ILE A 74 -2.04 10.67 -2.75
N LEU A 75 -2.03 9.38 -3.14
CA LEU A 75 -1.64 8.98 -4.50
C LEU A 75 -2.59 9.59 -5.55
N GLY A 76 -3.90 9.57 -5.31
CA GLY A 76 -4.89 10.20 -6.18
C GLY A 76 -4.68 11.70 -6.33
N ALA A 77 -4.45 12.42 -5.24
CA ALA A 77 -4.18 13.86 -5.27
C ALA A 77 -2.90 14.19 -6.06
N ILE A 78 -1.84 13.41 -5.88
CA ILE A 78 -0.59 13.57 -6.64
C ILE A 78 -0.84 13.35 -8.15
N LEU A 79 -1.56 12.30 -8.51
CA LEU A 79 -1.85 11.98 -9.91
C LEU A 79 -2.75 13.02 -10.57
N LEU A 80 -3.80 13.49 -9.89
CA LEU A 80 -4.66 14.57 -10.37
C LEU A 80 -3.89 15.88 -10.53
N PHE A 81 -3.03 16.21 -9.57
CA PHE A 81 -2.16 17.38 -9.66
C PHE A 81 -1.24 17.28 -10.88
N LEU A 82 -0.58 16.14 -11.11
CA LEU A 82 0.30 15.97 -12.27
C LEU A 82 -0.48 15.97 -13.59
N ALA A 83 -1.66 15.37 -13.63
CA ALA A 83 -2.51 15.31 -14.81
C ALA A 83 -2.94 16.72 -15.25
N TRP A 84 -3.43 17.54 -14.32
CA TRP A 84 -4.03 18.85 -14.63
C TRP A 84 -3.08 20.04 -14.50
N ARG A 85 -2.22 20.11 -13.49
CA ARG A 85 -1.30 21.25 -13.30
C ARG A 85 -0.02 21.14 -14.11
N ARG A 86 0.34 19.94 -14.59
CA ARG A 86 1.57 19.72 -15.36
C ARG A 86 1.32 19.20 -16.78
N ASP A 87 0.06 19.06 -17.20
CA ASP A 87 -0.35 18.52 -18.50
C ASP A 87 0.27 17.13 -18.80
N TRP A 88 0.49 16.29 -17.77
CA TRP A 88 1.15 14.99 -17.97
C TRP A 88 0.30 13.99 -18.78
N LEU A 89 -0.99 14.27 -18.97
CA LEU A 89 -1.83 13.54 -19.92
C LEU A 89 -1.33 13.65 -21.38
N ARG A 90 -0.58 14.72 -21.72
CA ARG A 90 0.07 14.88 -23.03
C ARG A 90 1.36 14.08 -23.18
N ALA A 91 1.80 13.40 -22.12
CA ALA A 91 3.03 12.63 -22.08
C ALA A 91 2.70 11.15 -21.78
N PRO A 92 2.33 10.34 -22.79
CA PRO A 92 1.85 8.98 -22.60
C PRO A 92 2.76 8.12 -21.71
N GLY A 93 2.14 7.40 -20.77
CA GLY A 93 2.76 6.52 -19.78
C GLY A 93 3.30 7.24 -18.55
N SER A 94 3.26 8.57 -18.45
CA SER A 94 3.86 9.31 -17.33
C SER A 94 3.11 9.12 -16.01
N LEU A 95 1.78 9.10 -16.06
CA LEU A 95 0.94 8.95 -14.87
C LEU A 95 0.92 7.49 -14.40
N LEU A 96 0.89 6.54 -15.33
CA LEU A 96 1.02 5.11 -15.02
C LEU A 96 2.27 4.81 -14.21
N ARG A 97 3.42 5.39 -14.56
CA ARG A 97 4.69 5.12 -13.86
C ARG A 97 4.70 5.68 -12.45
N VAL A 98 4.13 6.87 -12.25
CA VAL A 98 3.96 7.45 -10.91
C VAL A 98 2.99 6.61 -10.09
N PHE A 99 1.90 6.14 -10.70
CA PHE A 99 0.96 5.25 -10.03
C PHE A 99 1.63 3.96 -9.56
N VAL A 100 2.38 3.27 -10.42
CA VAL A 100 3.06 2.00 -10.06
C VAL A 100 4.09 2.21 -8.94
N ALA A 101 4.89 3.28 -9.02
CA ALA A 101 5.86 3.61 -7.96
C ALA A 101 5.17 3.99 -6.64
N GLY A 102 4.16 4.86 -6.71
CA GLY A 102 3.46 5.39 -5.54
C GLY A 102 2.59 4.34 -4.86
N TYR A 103 1.95 3.46 -5.62
CA TYR A 103 1.20 2.33 -5.09
C TYR A 103 2.15 1.35 -4.39
N GLY A 104 3.25 0.96 -5.03
CA GLY A 104 4.25 0.09 -4.39
C GLY A 104 4.82 0.69 -3.10
N LEU A 105 5.12 1.98 -3.09
CA LEU A 105 5.62 2.67 -1.89
C LEU A 105 4.57 2.70 -0.77
N SER A 106 3.33 3.03 -1.11
CA SER A 106 2.21 3.05 -0.16
C SER A 106 2.02 1.67 0.45
N ARG A 107 2.01 0.63 -0.39
CA ARG A 107 1.87 -0.76 0.02
C ARG A 107 3.00 -1.19 0.94
N PHE A 108 4.24 -0.86 0.59
CA PHE A 108 5.41 -1.17 1.42
C PHE A 108 5.32 -0.55 2.81
N ILE A 109 4.86 0.71 2.92
CA ILE A 109 4.73 1.43 4.19
C ILE A 109 3.58 0.86 5.03
N VAL A 110 2.40 0.64 4.45
CA VAL A 110 1.24 0.18 5.23
C VAL A 110 1.41 -1.25 5.72
N GLU A 111 2.14 -2.07 4.99
CA GLU A 111 2.41 -3.46 5.34
C GLU A 111 3.18 -3.63 6.66
N PHE A 112 3.91 -2.61 7.13
CA PHE A 112 4.49 -2.61 8.49
C PHE A 112 3.43 -2.62 9.60
N PHE A 113 2.27 -2.03 9.34
CA PHE A 113 1.15 -1.96 10.27
C PHE A 113 0.12 -3.08 10.07
N ARG A 114 0.16 -3.73 8.91
CA ARG A 114 -0.80 -4.77 8.53
C ARG A 114 -0.48 -6.09 9.21
N GLN A 115 -1.51 -6.82 9.60
CA GLN A 115 -1.34 -8.21 10.00
C GLN A 115 -1.07 -9.03 8.74
N ALA A 116 -0.07 -9.92 8.80
CA ALA A 116 0.21 -10.83 7.70
C ALA A 116 -0.95 -11.82 7.53
N ASP A 117 -1.14 -12.31 6.30
CA ASP A 117 -2.21 -13.26 6.02
C ASP A 117 -1.96 -14.56 6.80
N ALA A 118 -3.03 -15.18 7.30
CA ALA A 118 -2.96 -16.32 8.22
C ALA A 118 -2.15 -17.51 7.66
N GLU A 119 -2.08 -17.65 6.33
CA GLU A 119 -1.31 -18.68 5.63
C GLU A 119 0.20 -18.57 5.86
N PHE A 120 0.71 -17.37 6.12
CA PHE A 120 2.15 -17.14 6.34
C PHE A 120 2.52 -17.13 7.83
N ILE A 121 1.55 -17.12 8.73
CA ILE A 121 1.76 -17.11 10.17
C ILE A 121 1.93 -18.55 10.65
N THR A 122 3.16 -18.92 10.99
CA THR A 122 3.48 -20.20 11.63
C THR A 122 4.13 -19.96 13.00
N PRO A 123 4.18 -20.96 13.90
CA PRO A 123 4.83 -20.81 15.21
C PRO A 123 6.31 -20.38 15.12
N THR A 124 6.97 -20.66 13.99
CA THR A 124 8.34 -20.24 13.68
C THR A 124 8.42 -18.91 12.92
N ASN A 125 7.28 -18.34 12.49
CA ASN A 125 7.15 -17.08 11.75
C ASN A 125 5.92 -16.27 12.22
N PRO A 126 5.91 -15.76 13.46
CA PRO A 126 4.77 -15.03 14.01
C PRO A 126 4.46 -13.71 13.26
N PHE A 127 5.42 -13.20 12.49
CA PHE A 127 5.29 -11.97 11.71
C PHE A 127 4.85 -12.19 10.25
N GLY A 128 4.71 -13.45 9.80
CA GLY A 128 4.30 -13.78 8.43
C GLY A 128 5.27 -13.32 7.34
N ASN A 129 6.57 -13.32 7.66
CA ASN A 129 7.62 -12.94 6.72
C ASN A 129 7.84 -14.05 5.69
N VAL A 130 7.79 -13.72 4.40
CA VAL A 130 8.04 -14.67 3.30
C VAL A 130 9.54 -14.79 3.02
N VAL A 131 10.28 -13.69 3.18
CA VAL A 131 11.74 -13.68 3.09
C VAL A 131 12.29 -13.34 4.47
N SER A 132 12.84 -14.33 5.17
CA SER A 132 13.43 -14.15 6.51
C SER A 132 14.95 -14.07 6.41
N PHE A 133 15.54 -12.98 6.91
CA PHE A 133 17.00 -12.80 6.99
C PHE A 133 17.53 -13.21 8.36
N GLY A 134 17.18 -14.41 8.81
CA GLY A 134 17.61 -14.94 10.11
C GLY A 134 17.13 -14.06 11.28
N SER A 135 18.04 -13.61 12.13
CA SER A 135 17.73 -12.83 13.35
C SER A 135 17.41 -11.34 13.10
N LEU A 136 17.55 -10.85 11.87
CA LEU A 136 17.37 -9.42 11.53
C LEU A 136 15.93 -9.05 11.13
N GLY A 137 15.01 -10.01 11.16
CA GLY A 137 13.65 -9.84 10.65
C GLY A 137 13.55 -10.19 9.17
N GLY A 138 12.34 -10.07 8.62
CA GLY A 138 12.04 -10.44 7.24
C GLY A 138 11.01 -9.54 6.59
N PHE A 139 10.86 -9.69 5.28
CA PHE A 139 9.83 -8.99 4.52
C PHE A 139 8.57 -9.84 4.41
N SER A 140 7.40 -9.21 4.60
CA SER A 140 6.13 -9.87 4.29
C SER A 140 5.93 -9.99 2.77
N MET A 141 4.98 -10.82 2.35
CA MET A 141 4.64 -11.00 0.93
C MET A 141 4.32 -9.67 0.24
N GLY A 142 3.57 -8.80 0.92
CA GLY A 142 3.20 -7.47 0.42
C GLY A 142 4.44 -6.60 0.15
N GLN A 143 5.45 -6.65 1.02
CA GLN A 143 6.69 -5.89 0.83
C GLN A 143 7.53 -6.44 -0.33
N VAL A 144 7.64 -7.77 -0.45
CA VAL A 144 8.36 -8.42 -1.55
C VAL A 144 7.75 -8.07 -2.90
N LEU A 145 6.42 -8.07 -3.02
CA LEU A 145 5.73 -7.71 -4.26
C LEU A 145 5.81 -6.20 -4.56
N SER A 146 5.89 -5.37 -3.53
CA SER A 146 5.98 -3.91 -3.67
C SER A 146 7.35 -3.45 -4.18
N ILE A 147 8.44 -4.14 -3.80
CA ILE A 147 9.81 -3.76 -4.15
C ILE A 147 10.02 -3.68 -5.68
N PRO A 148 9.68 -4.71 -6.50
CA PRO A 148 9.75 -4.64 -7.95
C PRO A 148 8.93 -3.50 -8.53
N MET A 149 7.73 -3.24 -7.99
CA MET A 149 6.87 -2.15 -8.47
C MET A 149 7.52 -0.78 -8.25
N ILE A 150 8.13 -0.55 -7.07
CA ILE A 150 8.84 0.69 -6.75
C ILE A 150 10.01 0.88 -7.71
N PHE A 151 10.86 -0.14 -7.87
CA PHE A 151 12.03 -0.04 -8.75
C PHE A 151 11.67 0.13 -10.22
N LEU A 152 10.66 -0.60 -10.70
CA LEU A 152 10.17 -0.48 -12.06
C LEU A 152 9.58 0.91 -12.31
N GLY A 153 8.73 1.39 -11.40
CA GLY A 153 8.12 2.73 -11.50
C GLY A 153 9.17 3.84 -11.52
N ILE A 154 10.12 3.84 -10.58
CA ILE A 154 11.19 4.84 -10.51
C ILE A 154 12.14 4.74 -11.71
N GLY A 155 12.57 3.53 -12.06
CA GLY A 155 13.49 3.29 -13.17
C GLY A 155 12.96 3.81 -14.50
N ILE A 156 11.67 3.57 -14.78
CA ILE A 156 11.06 4.03 -16.04
C ILE A 156 10.81 5.55 -16.02
N VAL A 157 10.55 6.17 -14.86
CA VAL A 157 10.49 7.65 -14.76
C VAL A 157 11.84 8.29 -15.09
N ILE A 158 12.92 7.80 -14.49
CA ILE A 158 14.28 8.34 -14.70
C ILE A 158 14.70 8.16 -16.16
N TRP A 159 14.48 6.99 -16.74
CA TRP A 159 14.87 6.67 -18.11
C TRP A 159 14.19 7.58 -19.16
N ALA A 160 12.90 7.86 -19.01
CA ALA A 160 12.21 8.70 -19.98
C ALA A 160 12.57 10.19 -19.87
N ARG A 161 12.90 10.68 -18.67
CA ARG A 161 13.44 12.04 -18.50
C ARG A 161 14.78 12.18 -19.23
N LYS A 162 15.64 11.16 -19.14
CA LYS A 162 16.91 11.12 -19.88
C LYS A 162 16.74 11.09 -21.40
N ARG A 163 15.71 10.40 -21.92
CA ARG A 163 15.40 10.37 -23.36
C ARG A 163 14.85 11.70 -23.89
N ARG A 164 14.01 12.41 -23.11
CA ARG A 164 13.53 13.75 -23.49
C ARG A 164 14.64 14.82 -23.46
N ALA A 165 15.68 14.61 -22.66
CA ALA A 165 16.79 15.55 -22.49
C ALA A 165 17.94 15.35 -23.50
N ARG A 166 17.92 14.31 -24.33
CA ARG A 166 18.86 14.18 -25.47
C ARG A 166 18.25 14.88 -26.68
N PRO A 167 18.80 16.00 -27.15
CA PRO A 167 18.47 16.52 -28.48
C PRO A 167 18.88 15.46 -29.52
N ALA A 168 18.08 15.32 -30.57
CA ALA A 168 18.42 14.51 -31.73
C ALA A 168 19.65 15.09 -32.45
#